data_AF-X1PHE5-F1
#
_entry.id   AF-X1PHE5-F1
#
_cell.length_a   1.000
_cell.length_b   1.000
_cell.length_c   1.000
_cell.angle_alpha   90.00
_cell.angle_beta   90.00
_cell.angle_gamma   90.00
#
_symmetry.space_group_name_H-M   'P 1'
#
loop_
_entity.id
_entity.type
_entity.pdbx_description
1 polymer ?
#
loop_
_entity_poly.entity_id
_entity_poly.type
_entity_poly.pdbx_seq_one_letter_code
_entity_poly.pdbx_strand_id
1 'polypeptide(L)'
;YAAHKFAGMLFCSIAAAIAAIVVVARVGAAEPFSRFAYVLDAFAAVFLGATVRLEGRPHMLGTAVGVLALGVLNNGLTMFGTSFFMQNILKGVLILLAVAGSVAIQLRRE
;
A
#
# COMPACT_ATOMS: atom_id res chain seq x y z
N TYR A 1 26.47 -4.39 -8.89
CA TYR A 1 25.29 -4.91 -8.14
C TYR A 1 25.00 -4.19 -6.83
N ALA A 2 26.00 -3.86 -5.99
CA ALA A 2 25.77 -3.13 -4.72
C ALA A 2 25.27 -1.69 -4.92
N ALA A 3 25.79 -0.97 -5.93
CA ALA A 3 25.44 0.43 -6.21
C ALA A 3 23.94 0.66 -6.49
N HIS A 4 23.29 -0.21 -7.26
CA HIS A 4 21.87 -0.06 -7.59
C HIS A 4 20.96 -0.27 -6.37
N LYS A 5 21.31 -1.19 -5.47
CA LYS A 5 20.57 -1.41 -4.22
C LYS A 5 20.71 -0.22 -3.28
N PHE A 6 21.92 0.35 -3.21
CA PHE A 6 22.21 1.51 -2.39
C PHE A 6 21.44 2.76 -2.87
N ALA A 7 21.44 2.99 -4.19
CA ALA A 7 20.66 4.06 -4.81
C ALA A 7 19.14 3.91 -4.52
N GLY A 8 18.61 2.68 -4.58
CA GLY A 8 17.23 2.40 -4.23
C GLY A 8 16.88 2.73 -2.77
N MET A 9 17.71 2.30 -1.81
CA MET A 9 17.48 2.59 -0.38
C MET A 9 17.58 4.09 -0.07
N LEU A 10 18.51 4.79 -0.71
CA LEU A 10 18.65 6.25 -0.59
C LEU A 10 17.37 6.96 -1.08
N PHE A 11 16.88 6.57 -2.26
CA PHE A 11 15.66 7.16 -2.82
C PHE A 11 14.44 6.91 -1.94
N CYS A 12 14.24 5.67 -1.46
CA CYS A 12 13.14 5.33 -0.55
C CYS A 12 13.21 6.12 0.76
N SER A 13 14.40 6.29 1.32
CA SER A 13 14.59 7.03 2.58
C SER A 13 14.24 8.51 2.42
N ILE A 14 14.67 9.13 1.32
CA ILE A 14 14.34 10.53 1.00
C ILE A 14 12.83 10.68 0.78
N ALA A 15 12.21 9.79 0.01
CA ALA A 15 10.77 9.82 -0.24
C ALA A 15 9.95 9.63 1.05
N ALA A 16 10.36 8.69 1.92
CA ALA A 16 9.71 8.46 3.21
C ALA A 16 9.83 9.68 4.15
N ALA A 17 11.00 10.35 4.17
CA ALA A 17 11.19 11.56 4.96
C ALA A 17 10.26 12.70 4.51
N ILE A 18 10.17 12.93 3.19
CA ILE A 18 9.26 13.95 2.62
C ILE A 18 7.81 13.62 2.95
N ALA A 19 7.39 12.36 2.75
CA ALA A 19 6.03 11.92 3.05
C ALA A 19 5.68 12.12 4.54
N ALA A 20 6.60 11.78 5.45
CA ALA A 20 6.40 11.97 6.89
C ALA A 20 6.22 13.45 7.27
N ILE A 21 7.04 14.35 6.72
CA ILE A 21 6.92 15.80 6.96
C ILE A 21 5.54 16.30 6.49
N VAL A 22 5.11 15.90 5.29
CA VAL A 22 3.80 16.29 4.75
C VAL A 22 2.67 15.79 5.65
N VAL A 23 2.70 14.53 6.08
CA VAL A 23 1.66 13.96 6.95
C VAL A 23 1.60 14.68 8.30
N VAL A 24 2.75 14.93 8.94
CA VAL A 24 2.83 15.67 10.20
C VAL A 24 2.28 17.09 10.05
N ALA A 25 2.60 17.77 8.95
CA ALA A 25 2.07 19.09 8.66
C ALA A 25 0.53 19.11 8.48
N ARG A 26 -0.07 18.00 8.05
CA ARG A 26 -1.54 17.90 7.87
C ARG A 26 -2.28 17.63 9.17
N VAL A 27 -1.73 16.75 10.00
CA VAL A 27 -2.38 16.29 11.23
C VAL A 27 -2.10 17.25 12.40
N GLY A 28 -1.00 18.02 12.33
CA GLY A 28 -0.61 18.97 13.38
C GLY A 28 -0.09 18.32 14.66
N ALA A 29 -0.18 16.99 14.77
CA ALA A 29 0.30 16.20 15.89
C ALA A 29 0.94 14.90 15.39
N ALA A 30 1.98 14.46 16.11
CA ALA A 30 2.58 13.15 15.88
C ALA A 30 1.70 12.08 16.55
N GLU A 31 0.77 11.50 15.81
CA GLU A 31 -0.06 10.40 16.31
C GLU A 31 0.67 9.05 16.12
N PRO A 32 1.09 8.37 17.19
CA PRO A 32 1.91 7.15 17.08
C PRO A 32 1.15 5.96 16.47
N PHE A 33 -0.18 5.90 16.65
CA PHE A 33 -1.00 4.78 16.18
C PHE A 33 -1.20 4.77 14.65
N SER A 34 -1.13 5.94 14.00
CA SER A 34 -1.35 6.04 12.55
C SER A 34 -0.27 5.35 11.72
N ARG A 35 0.90 5.06 12.32
CA ARG A 35 2.01 4.36 11.62
C ARG A 35 1.61 2.95 11.17
N PHE A 36 0.80 2.23 11.95
CA PHE A 36 0.33 0.88 11.57
C PHE A 36 -0.62 0.90 10.36
N ALA A 37 -1.50 1.89 10.30
CA ALA A 37 -2.43 2.05 9.19
C ALA A 37 -1.70 2.33 7.87
N TYR A 38 -0.65 3.15 7.90
CA TYR A 38 0.15 3.45 6.70
C TYR A 38 0.95 2.25 6.19
N VAL A 39 1.45 1.40 7.09
CA VAL A 39 2.11 0.14 6.70
C VAL A 39 1.10 -0.80 6.04
N LEU A 40 -0.10 -0.90 6.59
CA LEU A 40 -1.17 -1.71 6.01
C LEU A 40 -1.56 -1.22 4.62
N ASP A 41 -1.71 0.10 4.43
CA ASP A 41 -1.97 0.70 3.13
C ASP A 41 -0.84 0.43 2.12
N ALA A 42 0.42 0.47 2.56
CA ALA A 42 1.56 0.15 1.70
C ALA A 42 1.53 -1.32 1.23
N PHE A 43 1.24 -2.27 2.12
CA PHE A 43 1.08 -3.68 1.76
C PHE A 43 -0.12 -3.90 0.83
N ALA A 44 -1.26 -3.29 1.14
CA ALA A 44 -2.44 -3.34 0.29
C ALA A 44 -2.10 -2.83 -1.12
N ALA A 45 -1.37 -1.72 -1.26
CA ALA A 45 -1.08 -1.12 -2.56
C ALA A 45 -0.22 -2.05 -3.44
N VAL A 46 0.80 -2.65 -2.84
CA VAL A 46 1.73 -3.54 -3.53
C VAL A 46 1.03 -4.83 -3.96
N PHE A 47 0.24 -5.45 -3.08
CA PHE A 47 -0.44 -6.71 -3.40
C PHE A 47 -1.63 -6.52 -4.34
N LEU A 48 -2.39 -5.44 -4.18
CA LEU A 48 -3.45 -5.07 -5.13
C LEU A 48 -2.83 -4.79 -6.52
N GLY A 49 -1.68 -4.11 -6.56
CA GLY A 49 -0.91 -3.89 -7.78
C GLY A 49 -0.24 -5.14 -8.39
N ALA A 50 -0.07 -6.22 -7.63
CA ALA A 50 0.55 -7.44 -8.13
C ALA A 50 -0.39 -8.27 -9.03
N THR A 51 -1.71 -8.13 -8.87
CA THR A 51 -2.71 -8.87 -9.67
C THR A 51 -2.80 -8.38 -11.12
N VAL A 52 -2.29 -7.17 -11.41
CA VAL A 52 -2.37 -6.52 -12.72
C VAL A 52 -1.53 -7.23 -13.79
N ARG A 53 -0.57 -8.08 -13.40
CA ARG A 53 0.28 -8.85 -14.32
C ARG A 53 0.12 -10.34 -14.05
N LEU A 54 -0.08 -11.14 -15.12
CA LEU A 54 -0.33 -12.59 -15.02
C LEU A 54 0.78 -13.37 -14.29
N GLU A 55 1.99 -12.83 -14.18
CA GLU A 55 3.14 -13.50 -13.57
C GLU A 55 3.11 -13.55 -12.03
N GLY A 56 2.15 -12.88 -11.36
CA GLY A 56 2.02 -12.91 -9.89
C GLY A 56 3.16 -12.24 -9.12
N ARG A 57 4.08 -11.56 -9.82
CA ARG A 57 5.24 -10.88 -9.22
C ARG A 57 4.94 -9.40 -8.97
N PRO A 58 5.24 -8.86 -7.77
CA PRO A 58 5.09 -7.43 -7.49
C PRO A 58 6.05 -6.62 -8.37
N HIS A 59 5.55 -5.53 -8.95
CA HIS A 59 6.31 -4.67 -9.87
C HIS A 59 5.95 -3.20 -9.68
N MET A 60 6.88 -2.31 -10.02
CA MET A 60 6.76 -0.87 -9.73
C MET A 60 5.52 -0.21 -10.38
N LEU A 61 5.22 -0.53 -11.64
CA LEU A 61 4.06 0.05 -12.35
C LEU A 61 2.73 -0.42 -11.77
N GLY A 62 2.61 -1.70 -11.41
CA GLY A 62 1.40 -2.26 -10.79
C GLY A 62 1.16 -1.67 -9.42
N THR A 63 2.22 -1.50 -8.62
CA THR A 63 2.13 -0.80 -7.33
C THR A 63 1.63 0.64 -7.51
N ALA A 64 2.06 1.36 -8.55
CA ALA A 64 1.57 2.72 -8.80
C ALA A 64 0.05 2.73 -9.05
N VAL A 65 -0.47 1.78 -9.83
CA VAL A 65 -1.92 1.61 -10.04
C VAL A 65 -2.62 1.22 -8.73
N GLY A 66 -2.03 0.33 -7.93
CA GLY A 66 -2.55 -0.07 -6.63
C GLY A 66 -2.62 1.07 -5.62
N VAL A 67 -1.60 1.94 -5.57
CA VAL A 67 -1.58 3.16 -4.74
C VAL A 67 -2.70 4.12 -5.16
N LEU A 68 -2.90 4.32 -6.47
CA LEU A 68 -3.99 5.17 -6.97
C LEU A 68 -5.37 4.60 -6.61
N ALA A 69 -5.57 3.30 -6.81
CA ALA A 69 -6.82 2.64 -6.46
C ALA A 69 -7.12 2.73 -4.96
N LEU A 70 -6.12 2.51 -4.10
CA LEU A 70 -6.28 2.70 -2.66
C LEU A 70 -6.49 4.15 -2.25
N GLY A 71 -5.89 5.11 -2.97
CA GLY A 71 -6.16 6.53 -2.77
C GLY A 71 -7.64 6.84 -2.99
N VAL A 72 -8.22 6.37 -4.09
CA VAL A 72 -9.66 6.53 -4.37
C VAL A 72 -10.52 5.81 -3.34
N LEU A 73 -10.16 4.58 -2.96
CA LEU A 73 -10.87 3.80 -1.95
C LEU A 73 -10.86 4.47 -0.57
N ASN A 74 -9.72 5.03 -0.15
CA ASN A 74 -9.59 5.72 1.12
C ASN A 74 -10.42 7.01 1.15
N ASN A 75 -10.37 7.80 0.07
CA ASN A 75 -11.24 8.97 -0.09
C ASN A 75 -12.72 8.58 -0.08
N GLY A 76 -13.10 7.51 -0.80
CA GLY A 76 -14.47 6.98 -0.81
C GLY A 76 -14.95 6.56 0.58
N LEU A 77 -14.19 5.74 1.30
CA LEU A 77 -14.53 5.30 2.66
C LEU A 77 -14.63 6.46 3.66
N THR A 78 -13.80 7.49 3.48
CA THR A 78 -13.87 8.71 4.28
C THR A 78 -15.16 9.49 4.00
N MET A 79 -15.60 9.58 2.73
CA MET A 79 -16.89 10.19 2.36
C MET A 79 -18.09 9.39 2.88
N PHE A 80 -17.96 8.06 2.98
CA PHE A 80 -18.97 7.22 3.64
C PHE A 80 -19.00 7.36 5.17
N GLY A 81 -18.16 8.22 5.77
CA GLY A 81 -18.14 8.47 7.21
C GLY A 81 -17.64 7.27 8.03
N THR A 82 -16.87 6.37 7.42
CA THR A 82 -16.39 5.14 8.07
C THR A 82 -15.25 5.46 9.03
N SER A 83 -15.32 4.93 10.27
CA SER A 83 -14.27 5.15 11.27
C SER A 83 -12.92 4.54 10.85
N PHE A 84 -11.81 5.16 11.28
CA PHE A 84 -10.44 4.68 11.00
C PHE A 84 -10.23 3.21 11.35
N PHE A 85 -10.84 2.74 12.43
CA PHE A 85 -10.76 1.34 12.85
C PHE A 85 -11.40 0.40 11.83
N MET A 86 -12.60 0.74 11.34
CA MET A 86 -13.30 -0.05 10.33
C MET A 86 -12.55 -0.03 8.98
N GLN A 87 -11.95 1.11 8.62
CA GLN A 87 -11.11 1.19 7.42
C GLN A 87 -9.92 0.22 7.48
N ASN A 88 -9.23 0.13 8.62
CA ASN A 88 -8.11 -0.80 8.79
C ASN A 88 -8.54 -2.26 8.69
N ILE A 89 -9.70 -2.63 9.26
CA ILE A 89 -10.24 -3.99 9.12
C ILE A 89 -10.54 -4.30 7.65
N LEU A 90 -11.23 -3.40 6.94
CA LEU A 90 -11.55 -3.57 5.53
C LEU A 90 -10.29 -3.70 4.66
N LYS A 91 -9.27 -2.89 4.92
CA LYS A 91 -7.96 -2.97 4.25
C LYS A 91 -7.26 -4.30 4.51
N GLY A 92 -7.34 -4.82 5.74
CA GLY A 92 -6.82 -6.15 6.08
C GLY A 92 -7.50 -7.27 5.31
N VAL A 93 -8.84 -7.25 5.25
CA VAL A 93 -9.63 -8.19 4.43
C VAL A 93 -9.26 -8.06 2.95
N LEU A 94 -9.08 -6.83 2.46
CA LEU A 94 -8.71 -6.56 1.08
C LEU A 94 -7.34 -7.16 0.72
N ILE A 95 -6.36 -7.09 1.62
CA ILE A 95 -5.06 -7.76 1.44
C ILE A 95 -5.23 -9.27 1.38
N LEU A 96 -6.01 -9.86 2.29
CA LEU A 96 -6.25 -11.30 2.30
C LEU A 96 -6.87 -11.76 0.98
N LEU A 97 -7.85 -11.02 0.46
CA LEU A 97 -8.46 -11.30 -0.84
C LEU A 97 -7.47 -11.12 -2.00
N ALA A 98 -6.64 -10.08 -1.98
CA ALA A 98 -5.64 -9.84 -3.01
C ALA A 98 -4.60 -10.97 -3.05
N VAL A 99 -4.11 -11.41 -1.88
CA VAL A 99 -3.14 -12.50 -1.77
C VAL A 99 -3.79 -13.83 -2.14
N ALA A 100 -4.96 -14.15 -1.60
CA ALA A 100 -5.68 -15.38 -1.92
C ALA A 100 -5.99 -15.47 -3.43
N GLY A 101 -6.40 -14.36 -4.04
CA GLY A 101 -6.60 -14.25 -5.48
C GLY A 101 -5.29 -14.49 -6.26
N SER A 102 -4.20 -13.84 -5.85
CA SER A 102 -2.89 -14.03 -6.50
C SER A 102 -2.40 -15.48 -6.42
N VAL A 103 -2.56 -16.13 -5.26
CA VAL A 103 -2.17 -17.52 -5.03
C VAL A 103 -3.09 -18.47 -5.81
N ALA A 104 -4.39 -18.22 -5.84
CA ALA A 104 -5.35 -19.04 -6.60
C ALA A 104 -5.06 -19.02 -8.11
N ILE A 105 -4.65 -17.87 -8.66
CA ILE A 105 -4.24 -17.74 -10.07
C ILE A 105 -2.93 -18.51 -10.32
N GLN A 106 -2.03 -18.52 -9.34
CA GLN A 106 -0.75 -19.20 -9.42
C GLN A 106 -0.90 -20.72 -9.35
N LEU A 107 -1.80 -21.23 -8.50
CA LEU A 107 -2.11 -22.65 -8.36
C LEU A 107 -2.86 -23.23 -9.58
N ARG A 108 -3.58 -22.41 -10.36
CA ARG A 108 -4.19 -22.84 -11.63
C ARG A 108 -3.18 -22.96 -12.78
N ARG A 109 -1.93 -22.56 -12.57
CA ARG A 109 -0.86 -22.60 -13.57
C ARG A 109 0.13 -23.74 -13.36
N GLU A 110 -0.04 -24.53 -12.31
CA GLU A 110 0.55 -25.87 -12.16
C GLU A 110 -0.47 -26.94 -12.58
#